data_AF-A0A9E4GIV9-F1
#
_entry.id   AF-A0A9E4GIV9-F1
#
_cell.length_a   1.000
_cell.length_b   1.000
_cell.length_c   1.000
_cell.angle_alpha   90.00
_cell.angle_beta   90.00
_cell.angle_gamma   90.00
#
_symmetry.space_group_name_H-M   'P 1'
#
loop_
_entity.id
_entity.type
_entity.pdbx_description
1 polymer ?
#
loop_
_entity_poly.entity_id
_entity_poly.type
_entity_poly.pdbx_seq_one_letter_code
_entity_poly.pdbx_strand_id
1 'polypeptide(L)' 'LIATVSPGSLRETKRQIYTDLHRDAKSAVDNAGSLIRDMTTQADYAEGVAAFVEKRPPRWSGS' A
#
# COMPACT_ATOMS: atom_id res chain seq x y z
N LEU A 1 -8.14 -3.18 19.78
CA LEU A 1 -7.02 -3.60 18.90
C LEU A 1 -7.45 -4.18 17.55
N ILE A 2 -8.76 -4.36 17.26
CA ILE A 2 -9.27 -4.74 15.92
C ILE A 2 -9.77 -3.52 15.11
N ALA A 3 -9.87 -2.33 15.75
CA ALA A 3 -10.34 -1.09 15.10
C ALA A 3 -9.26 -0.34 14.30
N THR A 4 -8.00 -0.78 14.35
CA THR A 4 -6.83 -0.09 13.75
C THR A 4 -6.36 -0.69 12.44
N VAL A 5 -7.05 -1.70 11.92
CA VAL A 5 -6.67 -2.38 10.68
C VAL A 5 -7.89 -2.53 9.82
N SER A 6 -7.86 -1.98 8.60
CA SER A 6 -9.00 -2.08 7.70
C SER A 6 -9.27 -3.56 7.38
N PRO A 7 -10.54 -3.99 7.29
CA PRO A 7 -10.87 -5.36 6.87
C PRO A 7 -10.26 -5.73 5.51
N GLY A 8 -10.05 -4.73 4.64
CA GLY A 8 -9.34 -4.89 3.37
C GLY A 8 -7.86 -5.23 3.55
N SER A 9 -7.17 -4.55 4.48
CA SER A 9 -5.76 -4.80 4.79
C SER A 9 -5.54 -6.21 5.33
N LEU A 10 -6.43 -6.71 6.19
CA LEU A 10 -6.34 -8.08 6.70
C LEU A 10 -6.53 -9.14 5.59
N ARG A 11 -7.45 -8.90 4.65
CA ARG A 11 -7.71 -9.80 3.53
C ARG A 11 -6.52 -9.83 2.55
N GLU A 12 -5.92 -8.68 2.28
CA GLU A 12 -4.78 -8.59 1.35
C GLU A 12 -3.52 -9.23 1.94
N THR A 13 -3.19 -8.94 3.20
CA THR A 13 -2.06 -9.60 3.89
C THR A 13 -2.19 -11.12 3.87
N LYS A 14 -3.41 -11.66 4.08
CA LYS A 14 -3.65 -13.11 4.02
C LYS A 14 -3.46 -13.68 2.61
N ARG A 15 -3.90 -12.97 1.57
CA ARG A 15 -3.73 -13.36 0.17
C ARG A 15 -2.27 -13.31 -0.25
N GLN A 16 -1.55 -12.28 0.18
CA GLN A 16 -0.15 -12.05 -0.15
C GLN A 16 0.74 -13.14 0.47
N ILE A 17 0.55 -13.49 1.75
CA ILE A 17 1.25 -14.62 2.40
C ILE A 17 0.99 -15.94 1.66
N TYR A 18 -0.25 -16.20 1.25
CA TYR A 18 -0.59 -17.44 0.52
C TYR A 18 0.03 -17.48 -0.88
N THR A 19 0.12 -16.34 -1.54
CA THR A 19 0.70 -16.19 -2.89
C THR A 19 2.23 -16.29 -2.87
N ASP A 20 2.86 -15.62 -1.89
CA ASP A 20 4.32 -15.60 -1.72
C ASP A 20 4.87 -16.96 -1.27
N LEU A 21 4.05 -17.79 -0.60
CA LEU A 21 4.38 -19.17 -0.30
C LEU A 21 4.43 -20.06 -1.57
N HIS A 22 3.84 -19.61 -2.70
CA HIS A 22 3.65 -20.45 -3.88
C HIS A 22 4.39 -19.99 -5.15
N ARG A 23 5.02 -18.80 -5.21
CA ARG A 23 5.68 -18.31 -6.44
C ARG A 23 6.93 -17.47 -6.14
N ASP A 24 8.02 -17.86 -6.81
CA ASP A 24 9.36 -17.25 -6.87
C ASP A 24 9.50 -15.81 -6.32
N ALA A 25 10.19 -15.66 -5.19
CA ALA A 25 10.41 -14.41 -4.46
C ALA A 25 10.98 -13.29 -5.33
N LYS A 26 11.72 -13.62 -6.40
CA LYS A 26 12.22 -12.65 -7.36
C LYS A 26 11.07 -11.91 -8.07
N SER A 27 10.05 -12.64 -8.50
CA SER A 27 8.89 -12.07 -9.20
C SER A 27 8.04 -11.17 -8.30
N ALA A 28 7.98 -11.46 -7.00
CA ALA A 28 7.29 -10.64 -6.01
C ALA A 28 7.98 -9.29 -5.78
N VAL A 29 9.32 -9.28 -5.70
CA VAL A 29 10.12 -8.05 -5.57
C VAL A 29 10.01 -7.16 -6.81
N ASP A 30 10.09 -7.75 -8.01
CA ASP A 30 9.99 -7.02 -9.27
C ASP A 30 8.59 -6.38 -9.46
N ASN A 31 7.53 -7.07 -9.01
CA ASN A 31 6.16 -6.55 -9.00
C ASN A 31 5.99 -5.41 -7.98
N ALA A 32 6.46 -5.59 -6.74
CA ALA A 32 6.41 -4.55 -5.71
C ALA A 32 7.11 -3.26 -6.16
N GLY A 33 8.27 -3.38 -6.82
CA GLY A 33 8.98 -2.22 -7.36
C GLY A 33 8.20 -1.48 -8.46
N SER A 34 7.42 -2.20 -9.27
CA SER A 34 6.55 -1.59 -10.29
C SER A 34 5.36 -0.89 -9.65
N LEU A 35 4.72 -1.52 -8.67
CA LEU A 35 3.59 -0.96 -7.95
C LEU A 35 3.96 0.35 -7.21
N ILE A 36 5.15 0.38 -6.59
CA ILE A 36 5.66 1.58 -5.90
C ILE A 36 5.84 2.75 -6.88
N ARG A 37 6.37 2.49 -8.08
CA ARG A 37 6.56 3.52 -9.13
C ARG A 37 5.22 4.07 -9.63
N ASP A 38 4.23 3.20 -9.78
CA ASP A 38 2.91 3.61 -10.25
C ASP A 38 2.12 4.37 -9.18
N MET A 39 2.28 4.01 -7.90
CA MET A 39 1.65 4.72 -6.79
C MET A 39 2.27 6.09 -6.54
N THR A 40 3.55 6.29 -6.84
CA THR A 40 4.24 7.58 -6.65
C THR A 40 3.70 8.68 -7.56
N THR A 41 3.05 8.33 -8.69
CA THR A 41 2.46 9.31 -9.61
C THR A 41 1.03 9.69 -9.25
N GLN A 42 0.43 9.04 -8.24
CA GLN A 42 -0.97 9.27 -7.88
C GLN A 42 -1.10 10.45 -6.91
N ALA A 43 -2.22 11.16 -7.01
CA ALA A 43 -2.52 12.36 -6.21
C ALA A 43 -2.45 12.09 -4.70
N ASP A 44 -2.82 10.87 -4.29
CA ASP A 44 -2.77 10.45 -2.89
C ASP A 44 -1.33 10.29 -2.38
N TYR A 45 -0.34 9.95 -3.22
CA TYR A 45 1.07 9.95 -2.77
C TYR A 45 1.55 11.37 -2.44
N ALA A 46 1.23 12.35 -3.29
CA ALA A 46 1.59 13.74 -3.08
C ALA A 46 0.91 14.32 -1.82
N GLU A 47 -0.38 14.04 -1.61
CA GLU A 47 -1.11 14.45 -0.42
C GLU A 47 -0.58 13.78 0.86
N GLY A 48 -0.16 12.52 0.78
CA GLY A 48 0.47 11.82 1.91
C GLY A 48 1.78 12.47 2.35
N VAL A 49 2.63 12.86 1.38
CA VAL A 49 3.87 13.59 1.66
C VAL A 49 3.58 14.98 2.25
N ALA A 50 2.64 15.72 1.65
CA ALA A 50 2.27 17.05 2.12
C ALA A 50 1.71 17.01 3.56
N ALA A 51 0.78 16.11 3.84
CA ALA A 51 0.19 15.95 5.16
C ALA A 51 1.21 15.55 6.23
N PHE A 52 2.18 14.71 5.89
CA PHE A 52 3.28 14.33 6.79
C PHE A 52 4.17 15.53 7.14
N VAL A 53 4.55 16.34 6.15
CA VAL A 53 5.35 17.56 6.35
C VAL A 53 4.57 18.58 7.19
N GLU A 54 3.28 18.76 6.90
CA GLU A 54 2.39 19.71 7.58
C GLU A 54 1.89 19.22 8.95
N LYS A 55 2.24 18.00 9.38
CA LYS A 55 1.79 17.36 10.63
C LYS A 55 0.28 17.38 10.80
N ARG A 56 -0.45 17.23 9.70
CA ARG A 56 -1.92 17.18 9.68
C ARG A 56 -2.39 15.82 9.16
N PRO A 57 -3.67 15.45 9.41
CA PRO A 57 -4.26 14.29 8.76
C PRO A 57 -4.33 14.50 7.23
N PRO A 58 -3.98 13.49 6.42
CA PRO A 58 -4.15 13.52 4.97
C PRO A 58 -5.63 13.44 4.57
N ARG A 59 -5.97 14.04 3.44
CA ARG A 59 -7.31 14.03 2.83
C ARG A 59 -7.28 13.17 1.58
N TRP A 60 -7.62 11.89 1.74
CA TRP A 60 -7.63 10.94 0.64
C TRP A 60 -8.78 11.18 -0.33
N SER A 61 -8.51 11.06 -1.62
CA SER A 61 -9.51 11.26 -2.68
C SER A 61 -10.11 9.94 -3.19
N GLY A 62 -9.45 8.80 -2.92
CA GLY A 62 -10.02 7.47 -3.17
C GLY A 62 -10.34 7.23 -4.64
N SER A 63 -9.31 7.27 -5.50
CA SER A 63 -9.39 6.75 -6.87
C SER A 63 -8.97 5.29 -6.94
#